data_AF-A0A7S0D1L5-F1
#
_entry.id   AF-A0A7S0D1L5-F1
#
_cell.length_a   1.000
_cell.length_b   1.000
_cell.length_c   1.000
_cell.angle_alpha   90.00
_cell.angle_beta   90.00
_cell.angle_gamma   90.00
#
_symmetry.space_group_name_H-M   'P 1'
#
loop_
_entity.id
_entity.type
_entity.pdbx_description
1 polymer ?
#
loop_
_entity_poly.entity_id
_entity_poly.type
_entity_poly.pdbx_seq_one_letter_code
_entity_poly.pdbx_strand_id
1 'polypeptide(L)'
;PEFNHIGIADLADSSTILGVYINGTARAYPTYILRWHEIVNDKFGDQSVCVTYSVLAGASVGFYVTEEQKNIGSTGKLYENNLVMYDRGTKEEWVQIMARGTSKCDYFVRVPVMLTKWGSWKELYPETTLLSTRTNFDRDYNSDPYPGYSKNEDIYFVTS
;
A
#
# COMPACT_ATOMS: atom_id res chain seq x y z
N PRO A 1 1.23 -2.83 -11.72
CA PRO A 1 2.56 -2.62 -11.06
C PRO A 1 3.56 -3.61 -11.65
N GLU A 2 4.85 -3.28 -11.65
CA GLU A 2 5.91 -4.20 -12.06
C GLU A 2 6.55 -4.86 -10.83
N PHE A 3 6.92 -6.14 -10.96
CA PHE A 3 7.54 -6.90 -9.87
C PHE A 3 8.81 -7.61 -10.34
N ASN A 4 9.80 -7.67 -9.47
CA ASN A 4 11.05 -8.38 -9.67
C ASN A 4 11.07 -9.67 -8.85
N HIS A 5 11.68 -10.73 -9.38
CA HIS A 5 12.04 -11.91 -8.59
C HIS A 5 13.18 -11.58 -7.62
N ILE A 6 13.28 -12.30 -6.50
CA ILE A 6 14.25 -12.05 -5.42
C ILE A 6 15.69 -11.91 -5.95
N GLY A 7 16.09 -12.76 -6.90
CA GLY A 7 17.45 -12.74 -7.45
C GLY A 7 17.87 -11.46 -8.16
N ILE A 8 16.93 -10.55 -8.42
CA ILE A 8 17.16 -9.26 -9.10
C ILE A 8 17.02 -8.08 -8.10
N ALA A 9 16.58 -8.33 -6.86
CA ALA A 9 16.16 -7.29 -5.93
C ALA A 9 17.19 -7.02 -4.80
N ASP A 10 17.86 -5.87 -4.85
CA ASP A 10 18.78 -5.35 -3.82
C ASP A 10 18.05 -4.72 -2.60
N LEU A 11 17.16 -5.47 -1.95
CA LEU A 11 16.56 -5.03 -0.70
C LEU A 11 17.25 -5.68 0.50
N ALA A 12 17.72 -4.87 1.45
CA ALA A 12 18.32 -5.37 2.68
C ALA A 12 17.31 -6.18 3.50
N ASP A 13 17.75 -7.25 4.17
CA ASP A 13 16.85 -8.13 4.93
C ASP A 13 16.15 -7.41 6.09
N SER A 14 16.75 -6.33 6.61
CA SER A 14 16.20 -5.47 7.65
C SER A 14 15.17 -4.46 7.15
N SER A 15 14.97 -4.34 5.84
CA SER A 15 13.99 -3.44 5.25
C SER A 15 12.57 -3.88 5.58
N THR A 16 11.72 -2.90 5.91
CA THR A 16 10.31 -3.15 6.21
C THR A 16 9.50 -3.22 4.92
N ILE A 17 8.62 -4.23 4.82
CA ILE A 17 7.74 -4.46 3.68
C ILE A 17 6.32 -4.73 4.17
N LEU A 18 5.34 -4.52 3.30
CA LEU A 18 4.04 -5.18 3.39
C LEU A 18 4.05 -6.45 2.54
N GLY A 19 3.71 -7.57 3.14
CA GLY A 19 3.56 -8.87 2.49
C GLY A 19 2.10 -9.20 2.28
N VAL A 20 1.76 -9.70 1.09
CA VAL A 20 0.43 -10.23 0.77
C VAL A 20 0.62 -11.60 0.15
N TYR A 21 -0.13 -12.57 0.64
CA TYR A 21 -0.15 -13.93 0.12
C TYR A 21 -1.58 -14.35 -0.20
N ILE A 22 -1.85 -14.64 -1.47
CA ILE A 22 -3.17 -15.04 -1.96
C ILE A 22 -2.98 -16.19 -2.94
N ASN A 23 -3.66 -17.31 -2.70
CA ASN A 23 -3.75 -18.44 -3.62
C ASN A 23 -2.39 -18.90 -4.20
N GLY A 24 -1.38 -19.05 -3.35
CA GLY A 24 -0.04 -19.50 -3.78
C GLY A 24 0.88 -18.40 -4.29
N THR A 25 0.38 -17.18 -4.47
CA THR A 25 1.18 -16.04 -4.95
C THR A 25 1.54 -15.13 -3.79
N ALA A 26 2.83 -14.97 -3.53
CA ALA A 26 3.37 -14.04 -2.54
C ALA A 26 3.91 -12.77 -3.22
N ARG A 27 3.55 -11.61 -2.69
CA ARG A 27 4.10 -10.31 -3.10
C ARG A 27 4.53 -9.49 -1.90
N ALA A 28 5.63 -8.77 -2.08
CA ALA A 28 6.16 -7.83 -1.11
C ALA A 28 6.14 -6.41 -1.71
N TYR A 29 5.67 -5.45 -0.91
CA TYR A 29 5.57 -4.04 -1.24
C TYR A 29 6.44 -3.26 -0.25
N PRO A 30 7.63 -2.77 -0.66
CA PRO A 30 8.51 -2.06 0.25
C PRO A 30 7.87 -0.77 0.78
N THR A 31 7.95 -0.55 2.09
CA THR A 31 7.28 0.60 2.70
C THR A 31 7.87 1.93 2.22
N TYR A 32 9.14 1.96 1.79
CA TYR A 32 9.73 3.18 1.21
C TYR A 32 9.07 3.56 -0.12
N ILE A 33 8.60 2.61 -0.94
CA ILE A 33 7.79 2.92 -2.14
C ILE A 33 6.40 3.38 -1.71
N LEU A 34 5.80 2.67 -0.75
CA LEU A 34 4.44 2.96 -0.28
C LEU A 34 4.31 4.30 0.43
N ARG A 35 5.37 4.83 1.05
CA ARG A 35 5.36 6.19 1.61
C ARG A 35 5.17 7.27 0.55
N TRP A 36 5.57 7.01 -0.70
CA TRP A 36 5.40 7.96 -1.80
C TRP A 36 4.06 7.79 -2.52
N HIS A 37 3.60 6.55 -2.67
CA HIS A 37 2.44 6.24 -3.51
C HIS A 37 1.16 5.92 -2.74
N GLU A 38 1.29 5.52 -1.47
CA GLU A 38 0.25 5.15 -0.50
C GLU A 38 -0.67 3.99 -0.91
N ILE A 39 -0.88 3.76 -2.21
CA ILE A 39 -1.83 2.82 -2.80
C ILE A 39 -1.16 2.10 -3.96
N VAL A 40 -1.33 0.78 -4.00
CA VAL A 40 -0.94 -0.08 -5.12
C VAL A 40 -2.16 -0.88 -5.55
N ASN A 41 -2.67 -0.59 -6.75
CA ASN A 41 -3.67 -1.42 -7.42
C ASN A 41 -2.94 -2.59 -8.09
N ASP A 42 -3.21 -3.80 -7.65
CA ASP A 42 -2.49 -5.01 -8.01
C ASP A 42 -3.45 -6.14 -8.41
N LYS A 43 -2.92 -7.21 -8.99
CA LYS A 43 -3.72 -8.35 -9.47
C LYS A 43 -3.09 -9.70 -9.16
N PHE A 44 -3.77 -10.53 -8.36
CA PHE A 44 -3.37 -11.90 -8.02
C PHE A 44 -4.20 -12.87 -8.87
N GLY A 45 -3.65 -13.31 -10.01
CA GLY A 45 -4.41 -14.06 -11.01
C GLY A 45 -5.54 -13.22 -11.59
N ASP A 46 -6.79 -13.59 -11.30
CA ASP A 46 -8.00 -12.84 -11.68
C ASP A 46 -8.56 -11.95 -10.58
N GLN A 47 -7.96 -11.96 -9.38
CA GLN A 47 -8.43 -11.15 -8.26
C GLN A 47 -7.71 -9.80 -8.25
N SER A 48 -8.48 -8.73 -8.48
CA SER A 48 -7.99 -7.36 -8.31
C SER A 48 -7.92 -7.03 -6.83
N VAL A 49 -6.78 -6.49 -6.39
CA VAL A 49 -6.46 -6.20 -4.99
C VAL A 49 -5.89 -4.80 -4.87
N CYS A 50 -6.37 -4.03 -3.90
CA CYS A 50 -5.80 -2.74 -3.54
C CYS A 50 -5.02 -2.87 -2.24
N VAL A 51 -3.71 -2.61 -2.27
CA VAL A 51 -2.84 -2.61 -1.09
C VAL A 51 -2.54 -1.17 -0.71
N THR A 52 -2.78 -0.81 0.55
CA THR A 52 -2.69 0.58 1.01
C THR A 52 -1.83 0.70 2.26
N TYR A 53 -1.11 1.82 2.37
CA TYR A 53 -0.32 2.20 3.53
C TYR A 53 -0.53 3.66 3.85
N SER A 54 -1.22 3.94 4.97
CA SER A 54 -1.38 5.29 5.50
C SER A 54 -0.25 5.56 6.47
N VAL A 55 0.70 6.41 6.04
CA VAL A 55 1.92 6.71 6.79
C VAL A 55 1.60 7.30 8.16
N LEU A 56 0.68 8.27 8.19
CA LEU A 56 0.34 9.02 9.41
C LEU A 56 -0.46 8.19 10.41
N ALA A 57 -1.33 7.29 9.95
CA ALA A 57 -2.05 6.38 10.82
C ALA A 57 -1.23 5.11 11.18
N GLY A 58 -0.06 4.90 10.55
CA GLY A 58 0.69 3.65 10.67
C GLY A 58 -0.09 2.41 10.19
N ALA A 59 -1.12 2.61 9.36
CA ALA A 59 -2.11 1.60 9.04
C ALA A 59 -1.87 0.97 7.67
N SER A 60 -1.88 -0.36 7.63
CA SER A 60 -1.72 -1.16 6.41
C SER A 60 -2.98 -1.95 6.17
N VAL A 61 -3.61 -1.79 5.00
CA VAL A 61 -4.86 -2.47 4.70
C VAL A 61 -4.87 -2.95 3.26
N GLY A 62 -5.29 -4.20 3.05
CA GLY A 62 -5.54 -4.78 1.74
C GLY A 62 -7.04 -4.97 1.51
N PHE A 63 -7.47 -4.83 0.27
CA PHE A 63 -8.86 -4.99 -0.16
C PHE A 63 -8.95 -5.80 -1.44
N TYR A 64 -9.93 -6.69 -1.55
CA TYR A 64 -10.40 -7.12 -2.86
C TYR A 64 -11.21 -5.98 -3.48
N VAL A 65 -10.97 -5.71 -4.75
CA VAL A 65 -11.70 -4.70 -5.52
C VAL A 65 -12.35 -5.35 -6.72
N THR A 66 -13.53 -4.86 -7.09
CA THR A 66 -14.20 -5.31 -8.32
C THR A 66 -13.49 -4.75 -9.56
N GLU A 67 -13.79 -5.28 -10.73
CA GLU A 67 -13.24 -4.75 -11.99
C GLU A 67 -13.67 -3.30 -12.28
N GLU A 68 -14.82 -2.88 -11.73
CA GLU A 68 -15.30 -1.50 -11.80
C GLU A 68 -14.52 -0.58 -10.86
N GLN A 69 -14.11 -1.09 -9.68
CA GLN A 69 -13.41 -0.35 -8.62
C GLN A 69 -11.88 -0.52 -8.63
N LYS A 70 -11.30 -1.16 -9.66
CA LYS A 70 -9.86 -1.51 -9.67
C LYS A 70 -8.88 -0.34 -9.79
N ASN A 71 -9.40 0.89 -9.96
CA ASN A 71 -8.61 2.09 -10.18
C ASN A 71 -8.72 3.04 -8.98
N ILE A 72 -8.28 2.56 -7.81
CA ILE A 72 -8.27 3.35 -6.59
C ILE A 72 -7.12 4.36 -6.62
N GLY A 73 -7.40 5.60 -6.22
CA GLY A 73 -6.40 6.67 -6.08
C GLY A 73 -6.42 7.28 -4.68
N SER A 74 -5.32 7.97 -4.33
CA SER A 74 -5.27 8.83 -3.14
C SER A 74 -5.90 10.18 -3.48
N THR A 75 -6.81 10.67 -2.64
CA THR A 75 -7.39 12.02 -2.79
C THR A 75 -6.44 13.12 -2.33
N GLY A 76 -5.38 12.77 -1.58
CA GLY A 76 -4.56 13.72 -0.83
C GLY A 76 -5.22 14.27 0.45
N LYS A 77 -6.48 13.89 0.74
CA LYS A 77 -7.19 14.27 1.96
C LYS A 77 -6.92 13.27 3.07
N LEU A 78 -7.11 13.73 4.31
CA LEU A 78 -7.03 12.92 5.52
C LEU A 78 -8.33 13.02 6.31
N TYR A 79 -8.73 11.90 6.90
CA TYR A 79 -9.78 11.84 7.91
C TYR A 79 -9.21 11.18 9.16
N GLU A 80 -9.10 11.93 10.26
CA GLU A 80 -8.48 11.46 11.52
C GLU A 80 -7.09 10.81 11.28
N ASN A 81 -6.23 11.49 10.52
CA ASN A 81 -4.90 11.01 10.08
C ASN A 81 -4.91 9.78 9.16
N ASN A 82 -6.08 9.30 8.77
CA ASN A 82 -6.21 8.16 7.89
C ASN A 82 -6.42 8.58 6.43
N LEU A 83 -5.83 7.81 5.52
CA LEU A 83 -5.89 8.04 4.08
C LEU A 83 -7.34 8.02 3.58
N VAL A 84 -7.75 9.07 2.88
CA VAL A 84 -8.99 9.07 2.10
C VAL A 84 -8.66 8.70 0.66
N MET A 85 -9.14 7.54 0.24
CA MET A 85 -8.98 7.01 -1.11
C MET A 85 -10.26 7.23 -1.92
N TYR A 86 -10.17 7.13 -3.25
CA TYR A 86 -11.34 7.25 -4.12
C TYR A 86 -11.24 6.31 -5.32
N ASP A 87 -12.37 5.95 -5.91
CA ASP A 87 -12.39 5.23 -7.18
C ASP A 87 -12.48 6.23 -8.31
N ARG A 88 -11.56 6.10 -9.25
CA ARG A 88 -11.52 6.98 -10.41
C ARG A 88 -12.75 6.81 -11.31
N GLY A 89 -13.39 5.64 -11.30
CA GLY A 89 -14.62 5.33 -12.04
C GLY A 89 -15.83 6.03 -11.43
N THR A 90 -16.20 5.67 -10.19
CA THR A 90 -17.42 6.19 -9.53
C THR A 90 -17.26 7.56 -8.89
N LYS A 91 -16.03 8.01 -8.63
CA LYS A 91 -15.69 9.19 -7.82
C LYS A 91 -16.12 9.10 -6.35
N GLU A 92 -16.48 7.91 -5.88
CA GLU A 92 -16.78 7.71 -4.47
C GLU A 92 -15.49 7.75 -3.63
N GLU A 93 -15.58 8.33 -2.43
CA GLU A 93 -14.48 8.44 -1.47
C GLU A 93 -14.67 7.44 -0.31
N TRP A 94 -13.56 6.88 0.18
CA TRP A 94 -13.50 5.91 1.27
C TRP A 94 -12.40 6.27 2.25
N VAL A 95 -12.68 6.07 3.54
CA VAL A 95 -11.63 6.11 4.58
C VAL A 95 -10.98 4.73 4.63
N GLN A 96 -9.67 4.67 4.40
CA GLN A 96 -8.89 3.42 4.26
C GLN A 96 -9.15 2.44 5.41
N ILE A 97 -8.95 2.86 6.67
CA ILE A 97 -9.10 1.95 7.82
C ILE A 97 -10.53 1.50 8.04
N MET A 98 -11.53 2.29 7.63
CA MET A 98 -12.94 1.94 7.80
C MET A 98 -13.41 0.95 6.72
N ALA A 99 -12.71 0.89 5.58
CA ALA A 99 -13.12 0.10 4.43
C ALA A 99 -14.57 0.42 3.98
N ARG A 100 -15.02 1.65 4.20
CA ARG A 100 -16.42 2.08 4.05
C ARG A 100 -16.53 3.37 3.24
N GLY A 101 -17.48 3.38 2.31
CA GLY A 101 -17.75 4.51 1.43
C GLY A 101 -18.74 5.50 2.03
N THR A 102 -18.77 6.70 1.46
CA THR A 102 -19.74 7.74 1.84
C THR A 102 -21.18 7.32 1.56
N SER A 103 -21.41 6.42 0.59
CA SER A 103 -22.74 5.89 0.25
C SER A 103 -23.27 4.82 1.22
N LYS A 104 -22.55 4.52 2.31
CA LYS A 104 -22.93 3.62 3.43
C LYS A 104 -23.15 2.13 3.10
N CYS A 105 -23.18 1.69 1.85
CA CYS A 105 -23.62 0.34 1.48
C CYS A 105 -22.55 -0.62 0.95
N ASP A 106 -21.39 -0.14 0.51
CA ASP A 106 -20.33 -1.03 -0.01
C ASP A 106 -19.14 -1.13 0.95
N TYR A 107 -18.91 -2.36 1.43
CA TYR A 107 -17.73 -2.73 2.22
C TYR A 107 -16.74 -3.43 1.31
N PHE A 108 -15.48 -3.00 1.33
CA PHE A 108 -14.43 -3.80 0.73
C PHE A 108 -14.17 -5.05 1.58
N VAL A 109 -14.12 -6.21 0.93
CA VAL A 109 -13.65 -7.44 1.56
C VAL A 109 -12.15 -7.30 1.81
N ARG A 110 -11.72 -7.42 3.08
CA ARG A 110 -10.31 -7.25 3.43
C ARG A 110 -9.46 -8.43 2.96
N VAL A 111 -8.26 -8.10 2.55
CA VAL A 111 -7.16 -9.03 2.31
C VAL A 111 -6.19 -8.96 3.50
N PRO A 112 -5.75 -10.11 4.05
CA PRO A 112 -4.69 -10.12 5.05
C PRO A 112 -3.41 -9.48 4.51
N VAL A 113 -2.86 -8.54 5.26
CA VAL A 113 -1.57 -7.90 4.98
C VAL A 113 -0.65 -8.12 6.18
N MET A 114 0.64 -8.36 5.91
CA MET A 114 1.66 -8.56 6.94
C MET A 114 2.72 -7.47 6.85
N LEU A 115 2.81 -6.61 7.87
CA LEU A 115 3.95 -5.69 8.01
C LEU A 115 5.10 -6.44 8.68
N THR A 116 6.19 -6.67 7.95
CA THR A 116 7.32 -7.48 8.44
C THR A 116 8.65 -7.06 7.81
N LYS A 117 9.72 -7.76 8.18
CA LYS A 117 11.05 -7.60 7.60
C LYS A 117 11.20 -8.46 6.35
N TRP A 118 11.92 -7.93 5.37
CA TRP A 118 12.14 -8.59 4.08
C TRP A 118 12.80 -9.96 4.22
N GLY A 119 13.81 -10.08 5.08
CA GLY A 119 14.49 -11.37 5.34
C GLY A 119 13.50 -12.42 5.82
N SER A 120 12.73 -12.12 6.87
CA SER A 120 11.72 -13.03 7.42
C SER A 120 10.62 -13.37 6.41
N TRP A 121 10.22 -12.43 5.56
CA TRP A 121 9.22 -12.69 4.52
C TRP A 121 9.73 -13.66 3.44
N LYS A 122 10.97 -13.48 2.96
CA LYS A 122 11.57 -14.39 1.96
C LYS A 122 11.80 -15.79 2.51
N GLU A 123 12.12 -15.92 3.79
CA GLU A 123 12.24 -17.23 4.44
C GLU A 123 10.91 -17.99 4.41
N LEU A 124 9.79 -17.28 4.64
CA LEU A 124 8.44 -17.85 4.59
C LEU A 124 7.95 -18.09 3.15
N TYR A 125 8.31 -17.19 2.22
CA TYR A 125 7.87 -17.22 0.84
C TYR A 125 9.05 -17.02 -0.14
N PRO A 126 9.86 -18.06 -0.39
CA PRO A 126 11.05 -17.98 -1.26
C PRO A 126 10.74 -17.62 -2.71
N GLU A 127 9.51 -17.88 -3.17
CA GLU A 127 9.06 -17.55 -4.53
C GLU A 127 8.39 -16.16 -4.63
N THR A 128 8.41 -15.37 -3.56
CA THR A 128 7.78 -14.04 -3.53
C THR A 128 8.40 -13.12 -4.58
N THR A 129 7.57 -12.23 -5.13
CA THR A 129 8.05 -11.14 -5.98
C THR A 129 8.03 -9.81 -5.24
N LEU A 130 8.97 -8.93 -5.51
CA LEU A 130 9.11 -7.61 -4.89
C LEU A 130 8.64 -6.50 -5.83
N LEU A 131 7.84 -5.57 -5.32
CA LEU A 131 7.40 -4.39 -6.09
C LEU A 131 8.64 -3.59 -6.56
N SER A 132 8.70 -3.33 -7.87
CA SER A 132 9.78 -2.57 -8.50
C SER A 132 9.61 -1.06 -8.30
N THR A 133 10.74 -0.33 -8.24
CA THR A 133 10.76 1.14 -8.28
C THR A 133 10.49 1.71 -9.67
N ARG A 134 10.38 0.86 -10.70
CA ARG A 134 9.89 1.23 -12.04
C ARG A 134 8.38 1.48 -12.01
N THR A 135 7.99 2.56 -11.35
CA THR A 135 6.59 2.95 -11.16
C THR A 135 6.10 3.93 -12.23
N ASN A 136 6.94 4.27 -13.22
CA ASN A 136 6.74 5.36 -14.19
C ASN A 136 6.70 6.77 -13.58
N PHE A 137 7.14 6.94 -12.33
CA PHE A 137 7.33 8.25 -11.70
C PHE A 137 8.82 8.53 -11.48
N ASP A 138 9.26 9.76 -11.81
CA ASP A 138 10.59 10.25 -11.49
C ASP A 138 10.64 10.72 -10.02
N ARG A 139 11.08 9.82 -9.13
CA ARG A 139 11.11 10.03 -7.68
C ARG A 139 12.38 9.44 -7.09
N ASP A 140 13.01 10.19 -6.18
CA ASP A 140 14.07 9.65 -5.34
C ASP A 140 13.47 8.91 -4.13
N TYR A 141 13.31 7.61 -4.28
CA TYR A 141 12.80 6.72 -3.23
C TYR A 141 13.73 6.56 -2.02
N ASN A 142 14.96 7.09 -2.07
CA ASN A 142 15.85 7.13 -0.91
C ASN A 142 15.56 8.32 0.00
N SER A 143 14.73 9.26 -0.44
CA SER A 143 14.27 10.39 0.37
C SER A 143 12.93 10.09 1.05
N ASP A 144 12.75 10.57 2.28
CA ASP A 144 11.48 10.48 3.01
C ASP A 144 10.58 11.63 2.55
N PRO A 145 9.38 11.36 1.99
CA PRO A 145 8.45 12.41 1.62
C PRO A 145 7.84 13.12 2.83
N TYR A 146 8.02 12.58 4.03
CA TYR A 146 7.60 13.16 5.30
C TYR A 146 8.80 13.46 6.22
N PRO A 147 9.76 14.31 5.78
CA PRO A 147 10.95 14.59 6.56
C PRO A 147 10.54 15.27 7.88
N GLY A 148 10.89 14.64 9.01
CA GLY A 148 10.58 15.14 10.36
C GLY A 148 9.52 14.33 11.10
N TYR A 149 8.62 13.62 10.42
CA TYR A 149 7.60 12.79 11.08
C TYR A 149 8.17 11.52 11.72
N SER A 150 9.26 10.98 11.15
CA SER A 150 10.00 9.85 11.72
C SER A 150 10.87 10.22 12.93
N LYS A 151 11.06 11.51 13.22
CA LYS A 151 11.93 12.03 14.29
C LYS A 151 11.20 12.82 15.38
N ASN A 152 9.95 13.22 15.15
CA ASN A 152 9.13 13.92 16.13
C ASN A 152 7.98 13.02 16.59
N GLU A 153 7.90 12.77 17.90
CA GLU A 153 6.71 12.21 18.56
C GLU A 153 5.56 13.24 18.67
N ASP A 154 5.81 14.48 18.25
CA ASP A 154 4.83 15.55 18.23
C ASP A 154 3.94 15.48 16.98
N ILE A 155 2.64 15.36 17.22
CA ILE A 155 1.59 15.32 16.20
C ILE A 155 1.47 16.70 15.55
N TYR A 156 2.00 16.85 14.34
CA TYR A 156 1.82 18.07 13.54
C TYR A 156 0.64 17.89 12.58
N PHE A 157 -0.40 18.72 12.78
CA PHE A 157 -1.44 18.99 11.79
C PHE A 157 -1.17 20.35 11.16
N VAL A 158 -1.11 20.41 9.83
CA VAL A 158 -1.35 21.66 9.09
C VAL A 158 -2.60 21.42 8.25
N THR A 159 -3.72 21.97 8.70
CA THR A 159 -4.91 22.15 7.86
C THR A 159 -4.78 23.49 7.14
N SER A 160 -4.94 23.46 5.83
CA SER A 160 -5.17 24.66 5.00
C SER A 160 -6.42 25.41 5.43
#